data_AF-A0A074VWI4-F1
#
_entry.id   AF-A0A074VWI4-F1
#
_cell.length_a   1.000
_cell.length_b   1.000
_cell.length_c   1.000
_cell.angle_alpha   90.00
_cell.angle_beta   90.00
_cell.angle_gamma   90.00
#
_symmetry.space_group_name_H-M   'P 1'
#
loop_
_entity.id
_entity.type
_entity.pdbx_description
1 polymer ?
#
loop_
_entity_poly.entity_id
_entity_poly.type
_entity_poly.pdbx_seq_one_letter_code
_entity_poly.pdbx_strand_id
1 'polypeptide(L)'
;MVKDPSRFALEILTLIAMLTNVEDLPSFRLVCRAFHDVATRWFGEAFFTERAHVLSHISMAELLLMSSNSKVGPYIRQLGFNSILLPLPSFIRAHETGLNGRALVSRAAARHEQFVCLESGIFEQQLMLVLHNFKIWGSHPI
;
A
#
# COMPACT_ATOMS: atom_id res chain seq x y z
N MET A 1 11.69 15.53 31.98
CA MET A 1 12.28 15.37 30.63
C MET A 1 13.38 14.34 30.71
N VAL A 2 13.20 13.18 30.09
CA VAL A 2 14.23 12.11 30.06
C VAL A 2 15.35 12.58 29.14
N LYS A 3 16.56 12.75 29.69
CA LYS A 3 17.69 13.42 29.02
C LYS A 3 18.42 12.56 27.99
N ASP A 4 18.14 11.26 27.91
CA ASP A 4 18.71 10.40 26.88
C ASP A 4 17.91 9.09 26.75
N PRO A 5 17.12 8.89 25.69
CA PRO A 5 16.39 7.63 25.47
C PRO A 5 17.31 6.42 25.22
N SER A 6 18.61 6.63 24.98
CA SER A 6 19.60 5.54 24.90
C SER A 6 19.85 4.80 26.23
N ARG A 7 19.32 5.33 27.34
CA ARG A 7 19.35 4.66 28.66
C ARG A 7 18.27 3.59 28.82
N PHE A 8 17.24 3.56 27.98
CA PHE A 8 16.36 2.41 27.94
C PHE A 8 17.09 1.28 27.23
N ALA A 9 17.21 0.14 27.89
CA ALA A 9 17.69 -1.08 27.27
C ALA A 9 16.87 -1.32 25.99
N LEU A 10 17.53 -1.66 24.87
CA LEU A 10 16.90 -1.84 23.56
C LEU A 10 15.72 -2.83 23.64
N GLU A 11 15.84 -3.81 24.54
CA GLU A 11 14.85 -4.79 24.90
C GLU A 11 13.56 -4.14 25.41
N ILE A 12 13.65 -3.11 26.26
CA ILE A 12 12.49 -2.39 26.78
C ILE A 12 11.81 -1.61 25.65
N LEU A 13 12.57 -0.92 24.80
CA LEU A 13 12.01 -0.18 23.66
C LEU A 13 11.31 -1.11 22.67
N THR A 14 11.87 -2.29 22.43
CA THR A 14 11.28 -3.34 21.59
C THR A 14 9.97 -3.85 22.21
N LEU A 15 9.95 -4.09 23.52
CA LEU A 15 8.74 -4.52 24.24
C LEU A 15 7.65 -3.44 24.17
N ILE A 16 7.99 -2.17 24.38
CA ILE A 16 7.05 -1.06 24.25
C ILE A 16 6.50 -1.02 22.84
N ALA A 17 7.37 -1.05 21.81
CA ALA A 17 6.95 -1.02 20.41
C ALA A 17 6.00 -2.17 20.04
N MET A 18 6.19 -3.36 20.63
CA MET A 18 5.31 -4.51 20.45
C MET A 18 3.93 -4.34 21.12
N LEU A 19 3.88 -3.62 22.25
CA LEU A 19 2.65 -3.39 23.01
C LEU A 19 1.93 -2.08 22.60
N THR A 20 2.58 -1.23 21.81
CA THR A 20 2.00 0.01 21.28
C THR A 20 0.83 -0.30 20.36
N ASN A 21 -0.27 0.43 20.49
CA ASN A 21 -1.40 0.31 19.58
C ASN A 21 -0.97 0.68 18.15
N VAL A 22 -1.58 0.03 17.16
CA VAL A 22 -1.25 0.26 15.74
C VAL A 22 -1.34 1.74 15.36
N GLU A 23 -2.35 2.46 15.88
CA GLU A 23 -2.58 3.89 15.62
C GLU A 23 -1.46 4.80 16.14
N ASP A 24 -0.75 4.36 17.19
CA ASP A 24 0.32 5.11 17.84
C ASP A 24 1.70 4.82 17.23
N LEU A 25 1.86 3.72 16.48
CA LEU A 25 3.13 3.34 15.85
C LEU A 25 3.74 4.42 14.93
N PRO A 26 2.97 5.18 14.12
CA PRO A 26 3.52 6.29 13.34
C PRO A 26 4.20 7.34 14.24
N SER A 27 3.49 7.79 15.28
CA SER A 27 3.99 8.78 16.24
C SER A 27 5.19 8.26 17.02
N PHE A 28 5.14 7.00 17.46
CA PHE A 28 6.23 6.32 18.15
C PHE A 28 7.52 6.34 17.31
N ARG A 29 7.41 6.05 16.00
CA ARG A 29 8.55 6.05 15.08
C ARG A 29 9.17 7.42 14.82
N LEU A 30 8.45 8.51 15.11
CA LEU A 30 8.93 9.88 14.89
C LEU A 30 9.72 10.46 16.07
N VAL A 31 9.80 9.75 17.21
CA VAL A 31 10.50 10.23 18.41
C VAL A 31 12.01 10.37 18.17
N CYS A 32 12.66 9.29 17.75
CA CYS A 32 14.08 9.27 17.39
C CYS A 32 14.43 8.00 16.59
N ARG A 33 15.69 7.89 16.16
CA ARG A 33 16.17 6.75 15.37
C ARG A 33 16.00 5.40 16.08
N ALA A 34 16.26 5.32 17.38
CA ALA A 34 16.13 4.07 18.12
C ALA A 34 14.67 3.57 18.14
N PHE A 35 13.71 4.47 18.39
CA PHE A 35 12.28 4.17 18.37
C PHE A 35 11.81 3.81 16.96
N HIS A 36 12.29 4.53 15.96
CA HIS A 36 12.03 4.21 14.56
C HIS A 36 12.44 2.77 14.24
N ASP A 37 13.68 2.39 14.58
CA ASP A 37 14.26 1.11 14.20
C ASP A 37 13.57 -0.06 14.90
N VAL A 38 13.30 0.03 16.22
CA VAL A 38 12.61 -1.05 16.96
C VAL A 38 11.15 -1.24 16.53
N ALA A 39 10.46 -0.17 16.11
CA ALA A 39 9.07 -0.25 15.68
C ALA A 39 8.91 -0.52 14.17
N THR A 40 10.01 -0.54 13.40
CA THR A 40 9.94 -0.70 11.94
C THR A 40 9.25 -2.00 11.54
N ARG A 41 9.54 -3.10 12.24
CA ARG A 41 8.90 -4.40 11.97
C ARG A 41 7.40 -4.35 12.21
N TRP A 42 6.98 -3.91 13.40
CA TRP A 42 5.55 -3.90 13.79
C TRP A 42 4.75 -2.91 12.96
N PHE A 43 5.33 -1.76 12.63
CA PHE A 43 4.72 -0.83 11.69
C PHE A 43 4.57 -1.46 10.30
N GLY A 44 5.62 -2.12 9.80
CA GLY A 44 5.57 -2.76 8.48
C GLY A 44 4.47 -3.80 8.40
N GLU A 45 4.42 -4.70 9.39
CA GLU A 45 3.38 -5.74 9.50
C GLU A 45 1.96 -5.14 9.68
N ALA A 46 1.80 -4.02 10.38
CA ALA A 46 0.49 -3.42 10.57
C ALA A 46 -0.05 -2.65 9.35
N PHE A 47 0.82 -1.96 8.60
CA PHE A 47 0.41 -1.00 7.56
C PHE A 47 0.67 -1.45 6.11
N PHE A 48 1.54 -2.44 5.90
CA PHE A 48 1.94 -2.87 4.55
C PHE A 48 1.59 -4.31 4.20
N THR A 49 1.07 -5.10 5.16
CA THR A 49 0.71 -6.51 4.93
C THR A 49 -0.26 -6.69 3.77
N GLU A 50 -1.34 -5.91 3.74
CA GLU A 50 -2.31 -5.90 2.67
C GLU A 50 -2.24 -4.58 1.90
N ARG A 51 -2.17 -4.68 0.56
CA ARG A 51 -2.11 -3.52 -0.31
C ARG A 51 -3.11 -3.66 -1.45
N ALA A 52 -4.18 -2.88 -1.38
CA ALA A 52 -5.13 -2.71 -2.47
C ALA A 52 -4.70 -1.56 -3.39
N HIS A 53 -4.57 -1.83 -4.68
CA HIS A 53 -4.20 -0.87 -5.71
C HIS A 53 -5.31 -0.71 -6.74
N VAL A 54 -5.50 0.50 -7.26
CA VAL A 54 -6.32 0.73 -8.45
C VAL A 54 -5.50 0.31 -9.66
N LEU A 55 -6.07 -0.49 -10.55
CA LEU A 55 -5.37 -0.86 -11.79
C LEU A 55 -5.11 0.40 -12.62
N SER A 56 -3.87 0.87 -12.62
CA SER A 56 -3.46 2.05 -13.38
C SER A 56 -1.96 2.04 -13.58
N HIS A 57 -1.47 2.70 -14.63
CA HIS A 57 -0.05 2.80 -14.91
C HIS A 57 0.71 3.41 -13.72
N ILE A 58 0.12 4.42 -13.08
CA ILE A 58 0.72 5.10 -11.92
C ILE A 58 0.76 4.15 -10.73
N SER A 59 -0.36 3.51 -10.38
CA SER A 59 -0.42 2.61 -9.22
C SER A 59 0.49 1.40 -9.39
N MET A 60 0.63 0.88 -10.61
CA MET A 60 1.54 -0.24 -10.88
C MET A 60 3.02 0.18 -10.79
N ALA A 61 3.38 1.38 -11.26
CA ALA A 61 4.71 1.92 -11.08
C ALA A 61 5.05 2.14 -9.59
N GLU A 62 4.09 2.65 -8.81
CA GLU A 62 4.23 2.81 -7.36
C GLU A 62 4.39 1.46 -6.66
N LEU A 63 3.59 0.46 -7.01
CA LEU A 63 3.71 -0.89 -6.45
C LEU A 63 5.08 -1.51 -6.76
N LEU A 64 5.61 -1.31 -7.97
CA LEU A 64 6.96 -1.74 -8.33
C LEU A 64 8.02 -1.06 -7.45
N LEU A 65 7.91 0.25 -7.23
CA LEU A 65 8.82 0.99 -6.35
C LEU A 65 8.72 0.52 -4.89
N MET A 66 7.52 0.27 -4.39
CA MET A 66 7.30 -0.24 -3.04
C MET A 66 7.88 -1.65 -2.86
N SER A 67 7.65 -2.54 -3.83
CA SER A 67 8.13 -3.93 -3.79
C SER A 67 9.67 -4.04 -3.80
N SER A 68 10.36 -3.10 -4.44
CA SER A 68 11.83 -3.06 -4.48
C SER A 68 12.46 -2.38 -3.25
N ASN A 69 11.67 -1.70 -2.42
CA ASN A 69 12.18 -0.98 -1.26
C ASN A 69 12.38 -1.92 -0.06
N SER A 70 13.60 -1.97 0.48
CA SER A 70 13.96 -2.83 1.62
C SER A 70 13.22 -2.53 2.93
N LYS A 71 12.61 -1.34 3.07
CA LYS A 71 11.82 -0.96 4.25
C LYS A 71 10.33 -1.30 4.12
N VAL A 72 9.86 -1.66 2.93
CA VAL A 72 8.43 -1.86 2.64
C VAL A 72 8.19 -3.24 2.04
N GLY A 73 8.93 -3.60 0.99
CA GLY A 73 8.79 -4.86 0.25
C GLY A 73 8.72 -6.13 1.11
N PRO A 74 9.57 -6.31 2.15
CA PRO A 74 9.50 -7.48 3.03
C PRO A 74 8.19 -7.67 3.78
N TYR A 75 7.40 -6.61 3.92
CA TYR A 75 6.16 -6.60 4.70
C TYR A 75 4.91 -6.80 3.85
N ILE A 76 4.99 -6.69 2.52
CA ILE A 76 3.83 -6.90 1.64
C ILE A 76 3.57 -8.40 1.50
N ARG A 77 2.35 -8.84 1.87
CA ARG A 77 1.92 -10.25 1.90
C ARG A 77 0.63 -10.52 1.13
N GLN A 78 -0.14 -9.50 0.78
CA GLN A 78 -1.37 -9.65 0.01
C GLN A 78 -1.51 -8.46 -0.94
N LEU A 79 -1.86 -8.75 -2.20
CA LEU A 79 -2.12 -7.74 -3.21
C LEU A 79 -3.59 -7.80 -3.62
N GLY A 80 -4.29 -6.68 -3.43
CA GLY A 80 -5.62 -6.46 -3.96
C GLY A 80 -5.56 -5.57 -5.20
N PHE A 81 -6.37 -5.88 -6.21
CA PHE A 81 -6.58 -4.99 -7.35
C PHE A 81 -8.04 -4.60 -7.44
N ASN A 82 -8.31 -3.33 -7.17
CA ASN A 82 -9.65 -2.77 -7.27
C ASN A 82 -9.98 -2.51 -8.74
N SER A 83 -10.89 -3.32 -9.29
CA SER A 83 -11.49 -3.07 -10.59
C SER A 83 -12.73 -2.20 -10.42
N ILE A 84 -12.79 -1.05 -11.09
CA ILE A 84 -14.02 -0.24 -11.14
C ILE A 84 -14.84 -0.79 -12.30
N LEU A 85 -15.38 -2.01 -12.13
CA LEU A 85 -16.28 -2.61 -13.10
C LEU A 85 -17.70 -2.09 -12.87
N LEU A 86 -18.04 -0.95 -13.46
CA LEU A 86 -19.46 -0.64 -13.69
C LEU A 86 -19.94 -1.45 -14.90
N PRO A 87 -21.06 -2.17 -14.84
CA PRO A 87 -21.66 -2.67 -16.06
C PRO A 87 -22.14 -1.45 -16.89
N LEU A 88 -21.83 -1.41 -18.19
CA LEU A 88 -22.24 -0.35 -19.15
C LEU A 88 -23.71 0.15 -19.01
N PRO A 89 -24.71 -0.67 -18.62
CA PRO A 89 -26.08 -0.19 -18.40
C PRO A 89 -26.25 0.84 -17.28
N SER A 90 -25.27 0.98 -16.39
CA SER A 90 -25.32 1.94 -15.27
C SER A 90 -24.94 3.37 -15.65
N PHE A 91 -24.27 3.59 -16.79
CA PHE A 91 -24.01 4.93 -17.31
C PHE A 91 -25.32 5.62 -17.75
N ILE A 92 -26.25 4.84 -18.31
CA ILE A 92 -27.58 5.30 -18.73
C ILE A 92 -28.45 5.59 -17.49
N ARG A 93 -28.36 4.77 -16.43
CA ARG A 93 -29.07 4.99 -15.15
C ARG A 93 -28.43 6.02 -14.21
N ALA A 94 -27.21 6.46 -14.46
CA ALA A 94 -26.58 7.50 -13.64
C ALA A 94 -27.26 8.88 -13.82
N HIS A 95 -27.93 9.09 -14.95
CA HIS A 95 -28.78 10.25 -15.18
C HIS A 95 -30.05 10.25 -14.28
N GLU A 96 -30.45 9.09 -13.77
CA GLU A 96 -31.62 8.92 -12.88
C GLU A 96 -31.25 8.94 -11.39
N THR A 97 -29.98 8.70 -11.03
CA THR A 97 -29.52 8.54 -9.63
C THR A 97 -28.86 9.78 -9.03
N GLY A 98 -28.83 10.92 -9.72
CA GLY A 98 -28.39 12.20 -9.17
C GLY A 98 -26.86 12.32 -8.94
N LEU A 99 -26.05 11.50 -9.60
CA LEU A 99 -24.59 11.66 -9.61
C LEU A 99 -24.22 12.92 -10.41
N ASN A 100 -23.59 13.90 -9.75
CA ASN A 100 -23.09 15.11 -10.41
C ASN A 100 -22.20 14.76 -11.61
N GLY A 101 -22.39 15.44 -12.74
CA GLY A 101 -21.69 15.13 -14.00
C GLY A 101 -20.16 15.04 -13.90
N ARG A 102 -19.54 15.79 -12.98
CA ARG A 102 -18.10 15.70 -12.70
C ARG A 102 -17.68 14.32 -12.17
N ALA A 103 -18.44 13.75 -11.23
CA ALA A 103 -18.15 12.44 -10.66
C ALA A 103 -18.29 11.32 -11.70
N LEU A 104 -19.26 11.46 -12.62
CA LEU A 104 -19.45 10.56 -13.75
C LEU A 104 -18.24 10.58 -14.69
N VAL A 105 -17.79 11.78 -15.08
CA VAL A 105 -16.63 11.98 -15.96
C VAL A 105 -15.36 11.42 -15.33
N SER A 106 -15.10 11.71 -14.05
CA SER A 106 -13.93 11.18 -13.34
C SER A 106 -13.93 9.64 -13.27
N ARG A 107 -15.10 9.02 -13.05
CA ARG A 107 -15.23 7.55 -13.04
C ARG A 107 -15.03 6.95 -14.44
N ALA A 108 -15.55 7.59 -15.48
CA ALA A 108 -15.33 7.17 -16.87
C ALA A 108 -13.85 7.22 -17.25
N ALA A 109 -13.16 8.30 -16.87
CA ALA A 109 -11.73 8.47 -17.10
C ALA A 109 -10.90 7.41 -16.36
N ALA A 110 -11.19 7.14 -15.08
CA ALA A 110 -10.51 6.10 -14.30
C ALA A 110 -10.69 4.71 -14.92
N ARG A 111 -11.87 4.41 -15.46
CA ARG A 111 -12.11 3.15 -16.18
C ARG A 111 -11.36 3.07 -17.51
N HIS A 112 -11.37 4.16 -18.27
CA HIS A 112 -10.62 4.20 -19.52
C HIS A 112 -9.13 3.96 -19.26
N GLU A 113 -8.58 4.57 -18.21
CA GLU A 113 -7.20 4.35 -17.78
C GLU A 113 -6.96 2.88 -17.38
N GLN A 114 -7.85 2.28 -16.58
CA GLN A 114 -7.79 0.84 -16.23
C GLN A 114 -7.73 -0.05 -17.47
N PHE A 115 -8.60 0.22 -18.43
CA PHE A 115 -8.67 -0.52 -19.68
C PHE A 115 -7.38 -0.38 -20.49
N VAL A 116 -6.88 0.84 -20.66
CA VAL A 116 -5.62 1.10 -21.37
C VAL A 116 -4.44 0.42 -20.67
N CYS A 117 -4.42 0.43 -19.33
CA CYS A 117 -3.36 -0.22 -18.55
C CYS A 117 -3.32 -1.73 -18.82
N LEU A 118 -4.48 -2.39 -18.84
CA LEU A 118 -4.59 -3.82 -19.14
C LEU A 118 -4.25 -4.14 -20.61
N GLU A 119 -4.68 -3.31 -21.57
CA GLU A 119 -4.36 -3.56 -22.99
C GLU A 119 -2.89 -3.26 -23.35
N SER A 120 -2.21 -2.41 -22.57
CA SER A 120 -0.83 -2.01 -22.86
C SER A 120 0.22 -3.11 -22.68
N GLY A 121 -0.11 -4.18 -21.95
CA GLY A 121 0.86 -5.20 -21.52
C GLY A 121 1.83 -4.74 -20.42
N ILE A 122 1.77 -3.46 -20.02
CA ILE A 122 2.61 -2.90 -18.95
C ILE A 122 2.21 -3.48 -17.60
N PHE A 123 0.91 -3.74 -17.40
CA PHE A 123 0.40 -4.36 -16.17
C PHE A 123 1.10 -5.69 -15.90
N GLU A 124 1.11 -6.61 -16.86
CA GLU A 124 1.71 -7.94 -16.72
C GLU A 124 3.22 -7.83 -16.50
N GLN A 125 3.90 -6.97 -17.26
CA GLN A 125 5.35 -6.76 -17.10
C GLN A 125 5.70 -6.26 -15.70
N GLN A 126 5.00 -5.24 -15.21
CA GLN A 126 5.26 -4.67 -13.88
C GLN A 126 4.85 -5.63 -12.77
N LEU A 127 3.73 -6.34 -12.91
CA LEU A 127 3.31 -7.36 -11.95
C LEU A 127 4.35 -8.48 -11.85
N MET A 128 4.91 -8.95 -12.96
CA MET A 128 5.96 -9.96 -12.95
C MET A 128 7.21 -9.49 -12.19
N LEU A 129 7.63 -8.24 -12.38
CA LEU A 129 8.75 -7.66 -11.64
C LEU A 129 8.45 -7.51 -10.14
N VAL A 130 7.22 -7.10 -9.80
CA VAL A 130 6.75 -7.01 -8.41
C VAL A 130 6.79 -8.37 -7.73
N LEU A 131 6.25 -9.41 -8.37
CA LEU A 131 6.26 -10.78 -7.84
C LEU A 131 7.69 -11.33 -7.71
N HIS A 132 8.58 -10.99 -8.65
CA HIS A 132 10.00 -11.31 -8.54
C HIS A 132 10.63 -10.65 -7.31
N ASN A 133 10.35 -9.37 -7.04
CA ASN A 133 10.86 -8.68 -5.86
C ASN A 133 10.34 -9.33 -4.56
N PHE A 134 9.09 -9.73 -4.51
CA PHE A 134 8.57 -10.44 -3.34
C PHE A 134 9.23 -11.79 -3.10
N LYS A 135 9.54 -12.51 -4.18
CA LYS A 135 10.33 -13.75 -4.09
C LYS A 135 11.72 -13.50 -3.48
N ILE A 136 12.39 -12.38 -3.83
CA ILE A 136 13.67 -11.98 -3.21
C ILE A 136 13.49 -11.81 -1.68
N TRP A 137 12.36 -11.25 -1.24
CA TRP A 137 12.08 -11.07 0.19
C TRP A 137 11.58 -12.34 0.90
N GLY A 138 11.37 -13.45 0.18
CA GLY A 138 10.70 -14.64 0.72
C GLY A 138 9.20 -14.45 0.98
N SER A 139 8.62 -13.37 0.45
CA SER A 139 7.17 -13.12 0.48
C SER A 139 6.52 -13.78 -0.72
N HIS A 140 5.47 -14.56 -0.46
CA HIS A 140 4.63 -15.18 -1.49
C HIS A 140 3.24 -14.61 -1.31
N PRO A 141 2.95 -13.44 -1.91
CA PRO A 141 1.66 -12.83 -1.71
C PRO A 141 0.55 -13.72 -2.29
N ILE A 142 -0.54 -13.84 -1.52
CA ILE A 142 -1.78 -14.53 -1.90
C ILE A 142 -2.64 -13.57 -2.71
#